data_AF-A0A2V7ID96-F1
#
_entry.id   AF-A0A2V7ID96-F1
#
_cell.length_a   1.000
_cell.length_b   1.000
_cell.length_c   1.000
_cell.angle_alpha   90.00
_cell.angle_beta   90.00
_cell.angle_gamma   90.00
#
_symmetry.space_group_name_H-M   'P 1'
#
loop_
_entity.id
_entity.type
_entity.pdbx_description
1 polymer ?
#
loop_
_entity_poly.entity_id
_entity_poly.type
_entity_poly.pdbx_seq_one_letter_code
_entity_poly.pdbx_strand_id
1 'polypeptide(L)'
;MPDRPRAWAIAVLVAAVLVGAAAGWELKDLTGDLPEPRYRETGAMVTYLAHELGLSKSQQDSVRAVLRRHRPELEAIRNLVRARFDSLRTTMQSEISAQLTSAQQQRYRDLLARVERQDQEVDSAGKEHK
;
A
#
# COMPACT_ATOMS: atom_id res chain seq x y z
N MET A 1 -28.66 33.61 -0.38
CA MET A 1 -27.21 33.47 -0.13
C MET A 1 -26.99 32.05 0.39
N PRO A 2 -26.47 31.11 -0.41
CA PRO A 2 -26.44 29.71 0.01
C PRO A 2 -25.27 29.44 0.97
N ASP A 3 -25.61 28.83 2.11
CA ASP A 3 -24.72 28.44 3.20
C ASP A 3 -23.61 27.49 2.74
N ARG A 4 -22.37 28.00 2.65
CA ARG A 4 -21.17 27.23 2.31
C ARG A 4 -20.14 27.24 3.44
N PRO A 5 -20.24 26.30 4.41
CA PRO A 5 -19.06 25.93 5.19
C PRO A 5 -18.71 24.43 5.17
N ARG A 6 -19.62 23.52 4.79
CA ARG A 6 -19.33 22.06 4.80
C ARG A 6 -18.83 21.51 3.47
N ALA A 7 -19.42 21.95 2.35
CA ALA A 7 -19.00 21.49 1.02
C ALA A 7 -17.60 22.00 0.63
N TRP A 8 -17.20 23.17 1.14
CA TRP A 8 -15.88 23.75 0.87
C TRP A 8 -14.76 23.01 1.62
N ALA A 9 -15.01 22.58 2.86
CA ALA A 9 -14.05 21.77 3.62
C ALA A 9 -13.80 20.39 2.96
N ILE A 10 -14.84 19.79 2.37
CA ILE A 10 -14.74 18.51 1.65
C ILE A 10 -13.99 18.69 0.32
N ALA A 11 -14.27 19.78 -0.40
CA ALA A 11 -13.57 20.09 -1.66
C ALA A 11 -12.07 20.35 -1.46
N VAL A 12 -11.67 21.01 -0.37
CA VAL A 12 -10.25 21.22 -0.03
C VAL A 12 -9.55 19.90 0.31
N LEU A 13 -10.21 18.99 1.03
CA LEU A 13 -9.65 17.66 1.34
C LEU A 13 -9.44 16.79 0.09
N VAL A 14 -10.40 16.78 -0.83
CA VAL A 14 -10.28 16.03 -2.09
C VAL A 14 -9.22 16.64 -3.01
N ALA A 15 -9.09 17.97 -3.03
CA ALA A 15 -8.05 18.65 -3.81
C ALA A 15 -6.63 18.36 -3.29
N ALA A 16 -6.42 18.24 -1.98
CA ALA A 16 -5.11 17.90 -1.40
C ALA A 16 -4.65 16.48 -1.75
N VAL A 17 -5.58 15.52 -1.84
CA VAL A 17 -5.28 14.13 -2.23
C VAL A 17 -4.84 14.03 -3.69
N LEU A 18 -5.35 14.87 -4.57
CA LEU A 18 -5.02 14.82 -6.00
C LEU A 18 -3.72 15.55 -6.36
N VAL A 19 -3.30 16.55 -5.57
CA VAL A 19 -2.01 17.24 -5.77
C VAL A 19 -0.81 16.39 -5.32
N GLY A 20 -1.00 15.45 -4.38
CA GLY A 20 0.04 14.49 -3.99
C GLY A 20 0.39 13.43 -5.04
N ALA A 21 -0.46 13.20 -6.04
CA ALA A 21 -0.26 12.15 -7.04
C ALA A 21 0.77 12.51 -8.14
N ALA A 22 1.19 13.78 -8.24
CA ALA A 22 2.12 14.23 -9.28
C ALA A 22 3.60 14.29 -8.85
N ALA A 23 3.92 14.10 -7.56
CA ALA A 23 5.29 14.10 -7.03
C ALA A 23 5.89 12.69 -6.82
N GLY A 24 5.27 11.65 -7.39
CA GLY A 24 5.52 10.26 -7.04
C GLY A 24 6.78 9.59 -7.59
N TRP A 25 7.87 10.32 -7.89
CA TRP A 25 9.11 9.69 -8.39
C TRP A 25 10.40 10.08 -7.66
N GLU A 26 10.37 10.99 -6.68
CA GLU A 26 11.58 11.46 -6.01
C GLU A 26 11.46 11.45 -4.48
N LEU A 27 11.09 10.31 -3.90
CA LEU A 27 11.16 10.10 -2.45
C LEU A 27 11.76 8.72 -2.15
N LYS A 28 12.94 8.44 -2.69
CA LYS A 28 13.61 7.15 -2.53
C LYS A 28 14.43 7.02 -1.23
N ASP A 29 14.62 8.11 -0.50
CA ASP A 29 15.42 8.15 0.74
C ASP A 29 14.61 8.38 2.03
N LEU A 30 13.29 8.55 1.93
CA LEU A 30 12.38 8.57 3.11
C LEU A 30 11.54 7.29 3.24
N THR A 31 11.58 6.40 2.26
CA THR A 31 10.98 5.06 2.32
C THR A 31 12.02 4.03 2.80
N GLY A 32 12.68 4.34 3.91
CA GLY A 32 13.20 3.28 4.77
C GLY A 32 12.03 2.79 5.61
N ASP A 33 11.67 1.52 5.45
CA ASP A 33 10.74 0.82 6.35
C ASP A 33 9.24 1.15 6.16
N LEU A 34 8.65 0.63 5.09
CA LEU A 34 7.19 0.38 5.05
C LEU A 34 6.88 -1.11 5.16
N PRO A 35 6.98 -1.72 6.37
CA PRO A 35 6.40 -3.01 6.64
C PRO A 35 4.92 -2.89 7.06
N GLU A 36 4.12 -3.72 6.38
CA GLU A 36 2.85 -4.38 6.76
C GLU A 36 1.57 -3.91 6.05
N PRO A 37 0.66 -4.86 5.74
CA PRO A 37 -0.59 -4.45 5.14
C PRO A 37 -1.84 -4.89 5.91
N ARG A 38 -1.83 -5.07 7.26
CA ARG A 38 -3.09 -5.34 7.99
C ARG A 38 -3.30 -4.60 9.30
N TYR A 39 -2.36 -4.49 10.25
CA TYR A 39 -2.62 -3.73 11.51
C TYR A 39 -1.67 -2.54 11.73
N ARG A 40 -0.40 -2.62 11.30
CA ARG A 40 0.52 -1.46 11.34
C ARG A 40 0.17 -0.39 10.30
N GLU A 41 -0.45 -0.74 9.17
CA GLU A 41 -0.80 0.21 8.10
C GLU A 41 -1.73 1.34 8.58
N THR A 42 -2.74 1.04 9.40
CA THR A 42 -3.60 2.07 9.98
C THR A 42 -2.84 2.97 10.94
N GLY A 43 -1.92 2.40 11.72
CA GLY A 43 -1.08 3.16 12.65
C GLY A 43 -0.09 4.06 11.91
N ALA A 44 0.64 3.52 10.93
CA ALA A 44 1.57 4.22 10.08
C ALA A 44 0.89 5.33 9.26
N MET A 45 -0.28 5.05 8.69
CA MET A 45 -1.10 6.04 7.99
C MET A 45 -1.55 7.16 8.93
N VAL A 46 -2.00 6.84 10.15
CA VAL A 46 -2.37 7.86 11.14
C VAL A 46 -1.15 8.68 11.56
N THR A 47 0.02 8.05 11.77
CA THR A 47 1.26 8.75 12.12
C THR A 47 1.73 9.67 11.00
N TYR A 48 1.69 9.19 9.76
CA TYR A 48 2.01 9.99 8.57
C TYR A 48 1.08 11.18 8.45
N LEU A 49 -0.24 10.96 8.52
CA LEU A 49 -1.24 12.04 8.49
C LEU A 49 -1.08 12.99 9.69
N ALA A 50 -0.69 12.49 10.86
CA ALA A 50 -0.44 13.31 12.03
C ALA A 50 0.75 14.25 11.84
N HIS A 51 1.84 13.74 11.27
CA HIS A 51 3.03 14.53 10.97
C HIS A 51 2.72 15.58 9.89
N GLU A 52 2.14 15.16 8.78
CA GLU A 52 1.93 16.01 7.61
C GLU A 52 0.88 17.10 7.82
N LEU A 53 -0.17 16.78 8.60
CA LEU A 53 -1.31 17.68 8.81
C LEU A 53 -1.33 18.30 10.22
N GLY A 54 -0.34 18.02 11.06
CA GLY A 54 -0.29 18.51 12.44
C GLY A 54 -1.48 18.05 13.29
N LEU A 55 -1.90 16.79 13.17
CA LEU A 55 -3.11 16.31 13.83
C LEU A 55 -2.93 16.24 15.35
N SER A 56 -3.86 16.82 16.09
CA SER A 56 -3.98 16.64 17.54
C SER A 56 -4.39 15.20 17.90
N LYS A 57 -4.20 14.78 19.16
CA LYS A 57 -4.51 13.41 19.60
C LYS A 57 -5.96 13.00 19.34
N SER A 58 -6.92 13.89 19.61
CA SER A 58 -8.35 13.62 19.36
C SER A 58 -8.67 13.46 17.87
N GLN A 59 -7.96 14.19 17.00
CA GLN A 59 -8.08 14.03 15.54
C GLN A 59 -7.48 12.70 15.08
N GLN A 60 -6.31 12.31 15.60
CA GLN A 60 -5.69 11.01 15.31
C GLN A 60 -6.62 9.85 15.71
N ASP A 61 -7.26 9.95 16.87
CA ASP A 61 -8.22 8.94 17.32
C ASP A 61 -9.45 8.85 16.41
N SER A 62 -9.92 10.00 15.92
CA SER A 62 -11.01 10.08 14.96
C SER A 62 -10.64 9.46 13.60
N VAL A 63 -9.45 9.77 13.07
CA VAL A 63 -8.93 9.17 11.83
C VAL A 63 -8.76 7.66 11.99
N ARG A 64 -8.20 7.21 13.12
CA ARG A 64 -8.06 5.78 13.42
C ARG A 64 -9.41 5.06 13.44
N ALA A 65 -10.44 5.69 13.99
CA ALA A 65 -11.79 5.13 14.02
C ALA A 65 -12.39 5.00 12.61
N VAL A 66 -12.17 5.98 11.73
CA VAL A 66 -12.62 5.95 10.33
C VAL A 66 -11.93 4.82 9.57
N LEU A 67 -10.61 4.75 9.62
CA LEU A 67 -9.84 3.70 8.92
C LEU A 67 -10.22 2.30 9.42
N ARG A 68 -10.39 2.13 10.73
CA ARG A 68 -10.83 0.84 11.31
C ARG A 68 -12.22 0.42 10.83
N ARG A 69 -13.13 1.37 10.59
CA ARG A 69 -14.50 1.09 10.11
C ARG A 69 -14.50 0.52 8.69
N HIS A 70 -13.67 1.05 7.80
CA HIS A 70 -13.63 0.66 6.39
C HIS A 70 -12.65 -0.48 6.07
N ARG A 71 -11.83 -0.87 7.04
CA ARG A 71 -10.84 -1.93 6.87
C ARG A 71 -11.42 -3.25 6.32
N PRO A 72 -12.57 -3.78 6.80
CA PRO A 72 -13.10 -5.04 6.27
C PRO A 72 -13.45 -4.96 4.78
N GLU A 73 -13.93 -3.81 4.33
CA GLU A 73 -14.28 -3.56 2.92
C GLU A 73 -13.01 -3.50 2.05
N LEU A 74 -11.96 -2.82 2.52
CA LEU A 74 -10.65 -2.81 1.86
C LEU A 74 -10.03 -4.21 1.79
N GLU A 75 -10.13 -5.00 2.85
CA GLU A 75 -9.65 -6.39 2.86
C GLU A 75 -10.42 -7.26 1.85
N ALA A 76 -11.74 -7.08 1.74
CA ALA A 76 -12.54 -7.79 0.75
C ALA A 76 -12.14 -7.46 -0.69
N ILE A 77 -11.96 -6.17 -0.99
CA ILE A 77 -11.49 -5.70 -2.32
C ILE A 77 -10.10 -6.26 -2.60
N ARG A 78 -9.18 -6.18 -1.63
CA ARG A 78 -7.83 -6.71 -1.77
C ARG A 78 -7.84 -8.19 -2.08
N ASN A 79 -8.65 -9.00 -1.36
CA ASN A 79 -8.72 -10.43 -1.59
C ASN A 79 -9.24 -10.76 -3.00
N LEU A 80 -10.26 -10.02 -3.47
CA LEU A 80 -10.80 -10.18 -4.81
C LEU A 80 -9.76 -9.86 -5.89
N VAL A 81 -9.02 -8.76 -5.73
CA VAL A 81 -8.00 -8.34 -6.70
C VAL A 81 -6.78 -9.24 -6.63
N ARG A 82 -6.38 -9.72 -5.45
CA ARG A 82 -5.16 -10.51 -5.24
C ARG A 82 -5.16 -11.77 -6.10
N ALA A 83 -6.25 -12.54 -6.08
CA ALA A 83 -6.35 -13.77 -6.87
C ALA A 83 -6.21 -13.51 -8.38
N ARG A 84 -6.87 -12.45 -8.88
CA ARG A 84 -6.77 -12.07 -10.29
C ARG A 84 -5.38 -11.60 -10.66
N PHE A 85 -4.75 -10.82 -9.80
CA PHE A 85 -3.39 -10.34 -10.00
C PHE A 85 -2.37 -11.49 -10.03
N ASP A 86 -2.48 -12.44 -9.10
CA ASP A 86 -1.61 -13.61 -9.03
C ASP A 86 -1.73 -14.46 -10.30
N SER A 87 -2.96 -14.70 -10.76
CA SER A 87 -3.20 -15.42 -12.02
C SER A 87 -2.56 -14.72 -13.23
N LEU A 88 -2.70 -13.40 -13.33
CA LEU A 88 -2.07 -12.63 -14.40
C LEU A 88 -0.54 -12.66 -14.30
N ARG A 89 0.01 -12.54 -13.09
CA ARG A 89 1.45 -12.65 -12.81
C ARG A 89 2.00 -14.00 -13.27
N THR A 90 1.34 -15.10 -12.94
CA THR A 90 1.77 -16.45 -13.39
C THR A 90 1.74 -16.56 -14.91
N THR A 91 0.71 -16.01 -15.55
CA THR A 91 0.61 -16.00 -17.02
C THR A 91 1.78 -15.24 -17.65
N MET A 92 2.05 -14.01 -17.19
CA MET A 92 3.18 -13.21 -17.67
C MET A 92 4.52 -13.90 -17.44
N GLN A 93 4.72 -14.56 -16.29
CA GLN A 93 5.95 -15.31 -16.02
C GLN A 93 6.16 -16.46 -17.01
N SER A 94 5.09 -17.18 -17.36
CA SER A 94 5.14 -18.25 -18.36
C SER A 94 5.48 -17.70 -19.75
N GLU A 95 4.82 -16.63 -20.17
CA GLU A 95 5.06 -15.98 -21.46
C GLU A 95 6.50 -15.45 -21.56
N ILE A 96 7.00 -14.79 -20.51
CA ILE A 96 8.40 -14.32 -20.44
C ILE A 96 9.34 -15.52 -20.52
N SER A 97 9.10 -16.57 -19.74
CA SER A 97 9.95 -17.77 -19.74
C SER A 97 10.05 -18.42 -21.13
N ALA A 98 8.97 -18.41 -21.91
CA ALA A 98 8.96 -18.93 -23.27
C ALA A 98 9.85 -18.13 -24.25
N GLN A 99 10.15 -16.87 -23.95
CA GLN A 99 11.06 -16.03 -24.75
C GLN A 99 12.54 -16.21 -24.37
N LEU A 100 12.84 -16.95 -23.31
CA LEU A 100 14.19 -17.09 -22.77
C LEU A 100 14.85 -18.40 -23.23
N THR A 101 16.16 -18.34 -23.46
CA THR A 101 16.98 -19.55 -23.61
C THR A 101 16.99 -20.37 -22.31
N SER A 102 17.27 -21.67 -22.38
CA SER A 102 17.30 -22.54 -21.20
C SER A 102 18.25 -22.03 -20.09
N ALA A 103 19.39 -21.46 -20.47
CA ALA A 103 20.34 -20.86 -19.52
C ALA A 103 19.78 -19.58 -18.85
N GLN A 104 19.00 -18.78 -19.56
CA GLN A 104 18.34 -17.59 -19.03
C GLN A 104 17.13 -17.94 -18.15
N GLN A 105 16.37 -18.98 -18.50
CA GLN A 105 15.25 -19.48 -17.69
C GLN A 105 15.70 -19.86 -16.27
N GLN A 106 16.87 -20.51 -16.14
CA GLN A 106 17.42 -20.83 -14.82
C GLN A 106 17.65 -19.58 -13.98
N ARG A 107 18.34 -18.57 -14.55
CA ARG A 107 18.60 -17.30 -13.85
C ARG A 107 17.32 -16.53 -13.53
N TYR A 108 16.31 -16.61 -14.41
CA TYR A 108 15.00 -15.99 -14.21
C TYR A 108 14.26 -16.62 -13.03
N ARG A 109 14.26 -17.96 -12.92
CA ARG A 109 13.70 -18.65 -11.74
C ARG A 109 14.41 -18.25 -10.45
N ASP A 110 15.74 -18.17 -10.47
CA ASP A 110 16.52 -17.76 -9.30
C ASP A 110 16.22 -16.31 -8.89
N LEU A 111 15.98 -15.41 -9.86
CA LEU A 111 15.54 -14.04 -9.61
C LEU A 111 14.17 -14.02 -8.93
N LEU A 112 13.18 -14.74 -9.48
CA LEU A 112 11.83 -14.80 -8.91
C LEU A 112 11.85 -15.37 -7.48
N ALA A 113 12.65 -16.41 -7.24
CA ALA A 113 12.79 -17.02 -5.91
C ALA A 113 13.47 -16.10 -4.88
N ARG A 114 14.33 -15.16 -5.31
CA ARG A 114 14.88 -14.14 -4.41
C ARG A 114 13.83 -13.10 -4.02
N VAL A 115 13.05 -12.63 -4.99
CA VAL A 115 11.96 -11.67 -4.74
C VAL A 115 10.91 -12.28 -3.82
N GLU A 116 10.50 -13.53 -4.07
CA GLU A 116 9.52 -14.23 -3.22
C GLU A 116 10.01 -14.40 -1.79
N ARG A 117 11.30 -14.70 -1.59
CA ARG A 117 11.89 -14.81 -0.24
C ARG A 117 11.90 -13.46 0.48
N GLN A 118 12.20 -12.37 -0.21
CA GLN A 118 12.11 -11.03 0.39
C GLN A 118 10.67 -10.72 0.82
N ASP A 119 9.68 -11.05 -0.02
CA ASP A 119 8.27 -10.88 0.33
C ASP A 119 7.87 -11.73 1.56
N GLN A 120 8.35 -12.98 1.65
CA GLN A 120 8.05 -13.90 2.77
C GLN A 120 8.78 -13.54 4.07
N GLU A 121 10.01 -13.04 3.99
CA GLU A 121 10.77 -12.56 5.14
C GLU A 121 10.09 -11.33 5.76
N VAL A 122 9.61 -10.41 4.92
CA VAL A 122 8.80 -9.27 5.37
C VAL A 122 7.48 -9.74 6.03
N ASP A 123 6.80 -10.73 5.44
CA ASP A 123 5.58 -11.30 6.01
C ASP A 123 5.81 -12.09 7.33
N SER A 124 6.97 -12.73 7.49
CA SER A 124 7.31 -13.57 8.64
C SER A 124 7.88 -12.75 9.80
N ALA A 125 8.73 -11.75 9.53
CA ALA A 125 9.17 -10.79 10.53
C ALA A 125 8.00 -9.98 11.12
N GLY A 126 6.94 -9.76 10.35
CA GLY A 126 5.68 -9.20 10.84
C GLY A 126 4.90 -10.12 11.82
N LYS A 127 5.15 -11.43 11.82
CA LYS A 127 4.45 -12.41 12.68
C LYS A 127 5.16 -12.69 14.02
N GLU A 128 6.48 -12.54 14.10
CA GLU A 128 7.27 -12.92 15.30
C GLU A 128 7.31 -11.85 16.40
N HIS A 129 6.96 -10.58 16.09
CA HIS A 129 6.87 -9.50 17.08
C HIS A 129 5.48 -9.37 17.76
N LYS A 130 4.72 -10.46 17.86
CA LYS A 130 3.40 -10.53 18.51
C LYS A 130 3.50 -10.81 20.01
#